data_AF-A0A1Q6UH20-F1
#
_entry.id   AF-A0A1Q6UH20-F1
#
_cell.length_a   1.000
_cell.length_b   1.000
_cell.length_c   1.000
_cell.angle_alpha   90.00
_cell.angle_beta   90.00
_cell.angle_gamma   90.00
#
_symmetry.space_group_name_H-M   'P 1'
#
loop_
_entity.id
_entity.type
_entity.pdbx_description
1 polymer ?
#
loop_
_entity_poly.entity_id
_entity_poly.type
_entity_poly.pdbx_seq_one_letter_code
_entity_poly.pdbx_strand_id
1 'polypeptide(L)'
;MPLIVLFLLLLAAVFLLDNRIIFRILFVVVNLWLTVMYFVIAEIQTAKLPQVPWFDPAGVSGTVVVYLALLMTAAGVLLFFLSRLLFVSRLPAVFPFIGAALLGIGLLPAGSQSAAHAAGGAALILLLLHIVFAALGFRKIFKI
;
A
#
# COMPACT_ATOMS: atom_id res chain seq x y z
N MET A 1 6.44 2.48 -15.20
CA MET A 1 7.87 2.11 -15.15
C MET A 1 8.79 3.18 -14.56
N PRO A 2 8.77 4.48 -14.97
CA PRO A 2 9.70 5.48 -14.41
C PRO A 2 9.47 5.80 -12.92
N LEU A 3 8.22 5.75 -12.46
CA LEU A 3 7.86 5.95 -11.04
C LEU A 3 8.42 4.86 -10.11
N ILE A 4 8.48 3.61 -10.58
CA ILE A 4 9.01 2.48 -9.78
C ILE A 4 10.53 2.63 -9.60
N VAL A 5 11.23 3.05 -10.66
CA VAL A 5 12.68 3.30 -10.61
C VAL A 5 13.00 4.50 -9.72
N LEU A 6 12.24 5.59 -9.83
CA LEU A 6 12.36 6.75 -8.94
C LEU A 6 12.10 6.37 -7.47
N PHE A 7 11.12 5.52 -7.20
CA PHE A 7 10.82 5.06 -5.85
C PHE A 7 11.95 4.20 -5.27
N LEU A 8 12.53 3.30 -6.07
CA LEU A 8 13.68 2.47 -5.67
C LEU A 8 14.95 3.32 -5.43
N LEU A 9 15.18 4.36 -6.24
CA LEU A 9 16.29 5.30 -6.04
C LEU A 9 16.10 6.13 -4.77
N LEU A 10 14.87 6.58 -4.49
CA LEU A 10 14.53 7.28 -3.26
C LEU A 10 14.75 6.38 -2.03
N LEU A 11 14.38 5.10 -2.14
CA LEU A 11 14.60 4.07 -1.13
C LEU A 11 16.10 3.90 -0.83
N ALA A 12 16.92 3.77 -1.87
CA ALA A 12 18.37 3.60 -1.75
C ALA A 12 19.05 4.82 -1.14
N ALA A 13 18.64 6.03 -1.54
CA ALA A 13 19.18 7.29 -1.01
C ALA A 13 18.95 7.44 0.50
N VAL A 14 17.86 6.87 1.03
CA VAL A 14 17.53 6.94 2.45
C VAL A 14 18.40 6.02 3.31
N PHE A 15 18.76 4.84 2.82
CA PHE A 15 19.67 3.96 3.55
C PHE A 15 21.13 4.49 3.57
N LEU A 16 21.46 5.45 2.70
CA LEU A 16 22.79 6.03 2.58
C LEU A 16 22.97 7.38 3.33
N LEU A 17 21.90 8.04 3.77
CA LEU A 17 21.97 9.39 4.35
C LEU A 17 21.32 9.46 5.75
N ASP A 18 22.14 9.72 6.76
CA ASP A 18 21.76 9.78 8.18
C ASP A 18 21.17 11.15 8.59
N ASN A 19 20.18 11.64 7.83
CA ASN A 19 19.46 12.88 8.16
C ASN A 19 18.02 12.58 8.58
N ARG A 20 17.64 12.97 9.80
CA ARG A 20 16.26 12.84 10.32
C ARG A 20 15.22 13.48 9.39
N ILE A 21 15.55 14.54 8.66
CA ILE A 21 14.64 15.17 7.70
C ILE A 21 14.33 14.25 6.53
N ILE A 22 15.33 13.54 6.00
CA ILE A 22 15.18 12.59 4.88
C ILE A 22 14.29 11.43 5.27
N PHE A 23 14.49 10.86 6.47
CA PHE A 23 13.63 9.80 6.99
C PHE A 23 12.17 10.25 7.16
N ARG A 24 11.94 11.50 7.59
CA ARG A 24 10.58 12.07 7.70
C ARG A 24 9.92 12.22 6.33
N ILE A 25 10.63 12.79 5.35
CA ILE A 25 10.13 12.96 3.99
C ILE A 25 9.80 11.59 3.39
N LEU A 26 10.69 10.60 3.52
CA LEU A 26 10.42 9.26 3.02
C LEU A 26 9.20 8.65 3.70
N PHE A 27 9.05 8.80 5.02
CA PHE A 27 7.87 8.34 5.72
C PHE A 27 6.58 8.95 5.11
N VAL A 28 6.57 10.24 4.80
CA VAL A 28 5.43 10.89 4.11
C VAL A 28 5.17 10.25 2.76
N VAL A 29 6.20 10.15 1.92
CA VAL A 29 6.12 9.66 0.55
C VAL A 29 5.61 8.22 0.52
N VAL A 30 6.10 7.37 1.42
CA VAL A 30 5.70 5.97 1.51
C VAL A 30 4.23 5.85 1.93
N ASN A 31 3.79 6.59 2.97
CA ASN A 31 2.38 6.55 3.38
C ASN A 31 1.44 7.05 2.27
N LEU A 32 1.80 8.13 1.56
CA LEU A 32 1.00 8.65 0.46
C LEU A 32 0.92 7.68 -0.71
N TRP A 33 2.04 7.04 -1.04
CA TRP A 33 2.07 6.00 -2.06
C TRP A 33 1.24 4.77 -1.64
N LEU A 34 1.26 4.37 -0.37
CA LEU A 34 0.41 3.30 0.16
C LEU A 34 -1.08 3.63 0.05
N THR A 35 -1.49 4.87 0.31
CA THR A 35 -2.85 5.35 0.07
C THR A 35 -3.30 5.09 -1.37
N VAL A 36 -2.46 5.43 -2.34
CA VAL A 36 -2.74 5.16 -3.76
C VAL A 36 -2.81 3.66 -4.02
N MET A 37 -1.90 2.87 -3.45
CA MET A 37 -1.90 1.42 -3.63
C MET A 37 -3.18 0.77 -3.08
N TYR A 38 -3.67 1.13 -1.89
CA TYR A 38 -4.92 0.54 -1.36
C TYR A 38 -6.14 0.85 -2.22
N PHE A 39 -6.20 2.06 -2.80
CA PHE A 39 -7.23 2.39 -3.78
C PHE A 39 -7.11 1.50 -5.03
N VAL A 40 -5.90 1.34 -5.57
CA VAL A 40 -5.64 0.43 -6.70
C VAL A 40 -6.02 -1.01 -6.39
N ILE A 41 -5.83 -1.49 -5.15
CA ILE A 41 -6.27 -2.82 -4.73
C ILE A 41 -7.80 -2.93 -4.81
N ALA A 42 -8.52 -1.95 -4.27
CA ALA A 42 -9.98 -1.92 -4.34
C ALA A 42 -10.48 -1.95 -5.79
N GLU A 43 -9.86 -1.16 -6.66
CA GLU A 43 -10.14 -1.14 -8.10
C GLU A 43 -9.89 -2.50 -8.75
N ILE A 44 -8.72 -3.11 -8.54
CA ILE A 44 -8.38 -4.42 -9.13
C ILE A 44 -9.36 -5.52 -8.69
N GLN A 45 -9.75 -5.53 -7.41
CA GLN A 45 -10.67 -6.52 -6.87
C GLN A 45 -12.10 -6.35 -7.42
N THR A 46 -12.52 -5.11 -7.65
CA THR A 46 -13.88 -4.78 -8.10
C THR A 46 -14.01 -4.74 -9.62
N ALA A 47 -12.93 -4.50 -10.37
CA ALA A 47 -12.90 -4.47 -11.84
C ALA A 47 -13.22 -5.82 -12.50
N LYS A 48 -13.19 -6.92 -11.73
CA LYS A 48 -13.62 -8.26 -12.17
C LYS A 48 -15.12 -8.51 -12.04
N LEU A 49 -15.89 -7.52 -11.55
CA LEU A 49 -17.32 -7.65 -11.28
C LEU A 49 -18.14 -6.90 -12.34
N PRO A 50 -19.06 -7.58 -13.06
CA PRO A 50 -19.81 -6.99 -14.18
C PRO A 50 -20.75 -5.85 -13.77
N GLN A 51 -21.12 -5.75 -12.49
CA GLN A 51 -22.00 -4.70 -11.97
C GLN A 51 -21.28 -3.38 -11.63
N VAL A 52 -19.96 -3.31 -11.82
CA VAL A 52 -19.16 -2.13 -11.45
C VAL A 52 -18.98 -1.25 -12.70
N PRO A 53 -19.13 0.09 -12.61
CA PRO A 53 -19.13 0.98 -13.79
C PRO A 53 -17.84 0.94 -14.63
N TRP A 54 -16.75 0.43 -14.06
CA TRP A 54 -15.42 0.33 -14.67
C TRP A 54 -14.99 -1.14 -14.88
N PHE A 55 -15.93 -2.07 -15.02
CA PHE A 55 -15.66 -3.47 -15.34
C PHE A 55 -14.87 -3.62 -16.66
N ASP A 56 -13.72 -4.30 -16.60
CA ASP A 56 -12.89 -4.60 -17.77
C ASP A 56 -12.76 -6.12 -17.96
N PRO A 57 -13.32 -6.70 -19.05
CA PRO A 57 -13.23 -8.12 -19.33
C PRO A 57 -11.80 -8.61 -19.62
N ALA A 58 -10.86 -7.71 -19.99
CA ALA A 58 -9.45 -8.05 -20.17
C ALA A 58 -8.70 -8.17 -18.83
N GLY A 59 -9.20 -7.56 -17.76
CA GLY A 59 -8.69 -7.67 -16.40
C GLY A 59 -7.22 -7.29 -16.20
N VAL A 60 -6.80 -7.17 -14.95
CA VAL A 60 -5.38 -7.00 -14.62
C VAL A 60 -4.69 -8.35 -14.63
N SER A 61 -3.55 -8.46 -15.34
CA SER A 61 -2.73 -9.67 -15.36
C SER A 61 -2.33 -10.10 -13.95
N GLY A 62 -2.44 -11.41 -13.65
CA GLY A 62 -2.05 -11.98 -12.36
C GLY A 62 -0.59 -11.68 -11.99
N THR A 63 0.30 -11.54 -12.98
CA THR A 63 1.70 -11.16 -12.74
C THR A 63 1.81 -9.74 -12.14
N VAL A 64 0.97 -8.81 -12.58
CA VAL A 64 0.92 -7.44 -12.03
C VAL A 64 0.45 -7.46 -10.59
N VAL A 65 -0.55 -8.30 -10.27
CA VAL A 65 -1.04 -8.49 -8.89
C VAL A 65 0.07 -9.02 -7.99
N VAL A 66 0.87 -9.98 -8.45
CA VAL A 66 2.04 -10.50 -7.71
C VAL A 66 3.08 -9.40 -7.48
N TYR A 67 3.42 -8.62 -8.51
CA TYR A 67 4.37 -7.51 -8.36
C TYR A 67 3.87 -6.47 -7.37
N LEU A 68 2.59 -6.10 -7.41
CA LEU A 68 1.99 -5.17 -6.45
C LEU A 68 2.01 -5.73 -5.02
N ALA A 69 1.74 -7.03 -4.82
CA ALA A 69 1.81 -7.67 -3.51
C ALA A 69 3.24 -7.68 -2.94
N LEU A 70 4.24 -7.95 -3.76
CA LEU A 70 5.66 -7.86 -3.35
C LEU A 70 6.05 -6.42 -2.98
N LEU A 71 5.60 -5.46 -3.79
CA LEU A 71 5.85 -4.04 -3.56
C LEU A 71 5.20 -3.56 -2.25
N MET A 72 3.97 -4.00 -1.96
CA MET A 72 3.30 -3.79 -0.67
C MET A 72 4.09 -4.37 0.49
N THR A 73 4.59 -5.59 0.35
CA THR A 73 5.40 -6.26 1.38
C THR A 73 6.68 -5.46 1.66
N ALA A 74 7.39 -5.02 0.62
CA ALA A 74 8.57 -4.18 0.75
C ALA A 74 8.27 -2.84 1.43
N ALA A 75 7.12 -2.23 1.11
CA ALA A 75 6.64 -1.01 1.75
C ALA A 75 6.41 -1.17 3.26
N GLY A 76 5.81 -2.29 3.66
CA GLY A 76 5.59 -2.63 5.07
C GLY A 76 6.90 -2.79 5.84
N VAL A 77 7.87 -3.49 5.25
CA VAL A 77 9.23 -3.63 5.82
C VAL A 77 9.89 -2.26 5.97
N LEU A 78 9.82 -1.43 4.94
CA LEU A 78 10.39 -0.08 4.97
C LEU A 78 9.72 0.79 6.05
N LEU A 79 8.39 0.81 6.12
CA LEU A 79 7.66 1.53 7.18
C LEU A 79 8.06 1.05 8.57
N PHE A 80 8.29 -0.26 8.75
CA PHE A 80 8.72 -0.80 10.03
C PHE A 80 10.08 -0.21 10.46
N PHE A 81 11.04 -0.16 9.53
CA PHE A 81 12.35 0.47 9.79
C PHE A 81 12.21 1.97 10.04
N LEU A 82 11.44 2.70 9.23
CA LEU A 82 11.23 4.14 9.40
C LEU A 82 10.52 4.47 10.72
N SER A 83 9.49 3.71 11.11
CA SER A 83 8.82 3.88 12.39
C SER A 83 9.77 3.66 13.57
N ARG A 84 10.73 2.73 13.44
CA ARG A 84 11.78 2.52 14.46
C ARG A 84 12.74 3.71 14.53
N LEU A 85 13.21 4.21 13.39
CA LEU A 85 14.15 5.34 13.31
C LEU A 85 13.51 6.67 13.75
N LEU A 86 12.21 6.85 13.49
CA LEU A 86 11.46 8.07 13.80
C LEU A 86 10.73 8.02 15.15
N PHE A 87 10.78 6.90 15.88
CA PHE A 87 10.07 6.67 17.14
C PHE A 87 8.54 6.83 17.05
N VAL A 88 7.95 6.32 15.96
CA VAL A 88 6.52 6.40 15.67
C VAL A 88 5.86 5.03 15.85
N SER A 89 4.53 5.00 15.93
CA SER A 89 3.78 3.74 15.98
C SER A 89 4.15 2.83 14.80
N ARG A 90 4.24 1.53 15.09
CA ARG A 90 4.52 0.47 14.09
C ARG A 90 3.26 -0.12 13.46
N LEU A 91 2.08 0.23 14.00
CA LEU A 91 0.78 -0.20 13.46
C LEU A 91 0.62 0.05 11.94
N PRO A 92 0.97 1.25 11.41
CA PRO A 92 0.87 1.50 9.97
C PRO A 92 1.73 0.56 9.12
N ALA A 93 2.83 0.03 9.66
CA ALA A 93 3.72 -0.88 8.95
C ALA A 93 3.08 -2.26 8.72
N VAL A 94 2.04 -2.62 9.47
CA VAL A 94 1.33 -3.90 9.32
C VAL A 94 0.35 -3.85 8.14
N PHE A 95 -0.24 -2.69 7.86
CA PHE A 95 -1.29 -2.55 6.86
C PHE A 95 -0.84 -2.93 5.43
N PRO A 96 0.40 -2.67 4.98
CA PRO A 96 0.82 -3.11 3.64
C PRO A 96 0.82 -4.63 3.47
N PHE A 97 1.12 -5.38 4.53
CA PHE A 97 1.03 -6.85 4.48
C PHE A 97 -0.42 -7.32 4.35
N ILE A 98 -1.36 -6.65 5.03
CA ILE A 98 -2.79 -6.91 4.86
C ILE A 98 -3.22 -6.59 3.43
N GLY A 99 -2.78 -5.47 2.87
CA GLY A 99 -3.02 -5.11 1.47
C GLY A 99 -2.48 -6.15 0.48
N ALA A 100 -1.26 -6.65 0.71
CA ALA A 100 -0.68 -7.73 -0.09
C ALA A 100 -1.51 -9.02 -0.03
N ALA A 101 -2.00 -9.39 1.15
CA ALA A 101 -2.88 -10.55 1.32
C ALA A 101 -4.23 -10.35 0.60
N LEU A 102 -4.82 -9.16 0.68
CA LEU A 102 -6.05 -8.81 -0.04
C LEU A 102 -5.86 -8.88 -1.55
N LEU A 103 -4.71 -8.44 -2.09
CA LEU A 103 -4.36 -8.65 -3.49
C LEU A 103 -4.32 -10.13 -3.87
N GLY A 104 -3.80 -10.99 -2.99
CA GLY A 104 -3.77 -12.44 -3.19
C GLY A 104 -5.16 -13.06 -3.40
N ILE A 105 -6.21 -12.51 -2.77
CA ILE A 105 -7.61 -12.95 -2.99
C ILE A 105 -8.02 -12.73 -4.45
N GLY A 106 -7.45 -11.72 -5.11
CA GLY A 106 -7.72 -11.42 -6.52
C GLY A 106 -7.14 -12.45 -7.49
N LEU A 107 -6.30 -13.38 -7.02
CA LEU A 107 -5.76 -14.48 -7.81
C LEU A 107 -6.63 -15.74 -7.74
N LEU A 108 -7.68 -15.74 -6.91
CA LEU A 108 -8.58 -16.88 -6.78
C LEU A 108 -9.41 -17.11 -8.07
N PRO A 109 -9.90 -18.35 -8.30
CA PRO A 109 -10.69 -18.69 -9.48
C PRO A 109 -11.97 -17.85 -9.61
N ALA A 110 -12.44 -17.66 -10.84
CA ALA A 110 -13.57 -16.78 -11.20
C ALA A 110 -14.91 -17.04 -10.44
N GLY A 111 -15.05 -18.20 -9.77
CA GLY A 111 -16.20 -18.50 -8.92
C GLY A 111 -16.24 -17.75 -7.58
N SER A 112 -15.16 -17.05 -7.18
CA SER A 112 -15.06 -16.37 -5.88
C SER A 112 -15.42 -14.87 -5.94
N GLN A 113 -16.48 -14.50 -6.68
CA GLN A 113 -16.90 -13.10 -6.84
C GLN A 113 -17.25 -12.42 -5.52
N SER A 114 -17.87 -13.15 -4.58
CA SER A 114 -18.18 -12.64 -3.24
C SER A 114 -16.92 -12.32 -2.43
N ALA A 115 -15.88 -13.16 -2.54
CA ALA A 115 -14.61 -12.94 -1.86
C ALA A 115 -13.84 -11.75 -2.46
N ALA A 116 -13.86 -11.58 -3.78
CA ALA A 116 -13.26 -10.42 -4.45
C ALA A 116 -13.96 -9.11 -4.03
N HIS A 117 -15.30 -9.09 -3.97
CA HIS A 117 -16.05 -7.92 -3.52
C HIS A 117 -15.75 -7.57 -2.06
N ALA A 118 -15.72 -8.57 -1.17
CA ALA A 118 -15.36 -8.37 0.23
C ALA A 118 -13.91 -7.87 0.38
N ALA A 119 -12.98 -8.38 -0.43
CA ALA A 119 -11.59 -7.93 -0.43
C ALA A 119 -11.44 -6.48 -0.90
N GLY A 120 -12.20 -6.07 -1.93
CA GLY A 120 -12.25 -4.69 -2.39
C GLY A 120 -12.77 -3.73 -1.32
N GLY A 121 -13.88 -4.10 -0.67
CA GLY A 121 -14.41 -3.33 0.47
C GLY A 121 -13.44 -3.25 1.65
N ALA A 122 -12.80 -4.37 1.99
CA ALA A 122 -11.77 -4.41 3.03
C ALA A 122 -10.57 -3.51 2.69
N ALA A 123 -10.16 -3.42 1.42
CA ALA A 123 -9.08 -2.54 0.99
C ALA A 123 -9.43 -1.06 1.18
N LEU A 124 -10.69 -0.66 1.00
CA LEU A 124 -11.16 0.72 1.29
C LEU A 124 -11.19 1.02 2.78
N ILE A 125 -11.60 0.06 3.61
CA ILE A 125 -11.52 0.20 5.08
C ILE A 125 -10.06 0.35 5.50
N LEU A 126 -9.17 -0.48 4.93
CA LEU A 126 -7.75 -0.45 5.20
C LEU A 126 -7.11 0.88 4.77
N LEU A 127 -7.56 1.45 3.64
CA LEU A 127 -7.19 2.79 3.17
C LEU A 127 -7.55 3.85 4.22
N LEU A 128 -8.80 3.86 4.69
CA LEU A 128 -9.27 4.82 5.71
C LEU A 128 -8.47 4.70 7.01
N LEU A 129 -8.27 3.47 7.50
CA LEU A 129 -7.45 3.22 8.68
C LEU A 129 -6.01 3.70 8.47
N HIS A 130 -5.41 3.41 7.31
CA HIS A 130 -4.06 3.84 7.00
C HIS A 130 -3.93 5.37 7.01
N ILE A 131 -4.89 6.10 6.43
CA ILE A 131 -4.90 7.57 6.46
C ILE A 131 -4.96 8.09 7.90
N VAL A 132 -5.86 7.56 8.73
CA VAL A 132 -6.01 7.99 10.14
C VAL A 132 -4.73 7.73 10.92
N PHE A 133 -4.16 6.54 10.81
CA PHE A 133 -2.94 6.19 11.53
C PHE A 133 -1.70 6.92 11.01
N ALA A 134 -1.62 7.17 9.70
CA ALA A 134 -0.58 8.01 9.12
C ALA A 134 -0.69 9.44 9.71
N ALA A 135 -1.89 10.04 9.73
CA ALA A 135 -2.14 11.38 10.31
C ALA A 135 -1.76 11.46 11.80
N LEU A 136 -2.08 10.44 12.59
CA LEU A 136 -1.65 10.35 13.99
C LEU A 136 -0.11 10.25 14.11
N GLY A 137 0.53 9.52 13.20
CA GLY A 137 1.99 9.44 13.10
C GLY A 137 2.61 10.79 12.76
N PHE A 138 2.05 11.50 11.78
CA PHE A 138 2.47 12.86 11.40
C PHE A 138 2.47 13.81 12.58
N ARG A 139 1.41 13.83 13.38
CA ARG A 139 1.32 14.69 14.56
C ARG A 139 2.48 14.47 15.54
N LYS A 140 2.86 13.20 15.78
CA LYS A 140 4.01 12.86 16.64
C LYS A 140 5.36 13.24 16.02
N ILE A 141 5.52 13.05 14.72
CA ILE A 141 6.79 13.33 14.00
C ILE A 141 7.09 14.83 13.97
N PHE A 142 6.06 15.65 13.74
CA PHE A 142 6.20 17.10 13.52
C PHE A 142 5.96 17.93 14.78
N LYS A 143 5.57 17.34 15.93
CA LYS A 143 5.27 18.04 17.19
C LYS A 143 4.43 19.31 16.95
N ILE A 144 3.24 19.14 16.39
CA ILE A 144 2.18 20.16 16.37
C ILE A 144 1.27 19.94 17.59
#